data_AF-A0A7V0J6A3-F1
#
_entry.id   AF-A0A7V0J6A3-F1
#
_cell.length_a   1.000
_cell.length_b   1.000
_cell.length_c   1.000
_cell.angle_alpha   90.00
_cell.angle_beta   90.00
_cell.angle_gamma   90.00
#
_symmetry.space_group_name_H-M   'P 1'
#
loop_
_entity.id
_entity.type
_entity.pdbx_description
1 polymer ?
#
loop_
_entity_poly.entity_id
_entity_poly.type
_entity_poly.pdbx_seq_one_letter_code
_entity_poly.pdbx_strand_id
1 'polypeptide(L)' 'MTQEQVTEFFHQQLGTNACLEAEGYTIDDPPSLDTFIDSYMSGQDIWLAYGSLPVLSQQEWYRIQEVCPQP' A
#
# COMPACT_ATOMS: atom_id res chain seq x y z
N MET A 1 -8.74 9.26 11.11
CA MET A 1 -9.71 8.83 10.09
C MET A 1 -10.84 8.08 10.79
N THR A 2 -12.06 8.10 10.27
CA THR A 2 -13.14 7.20 10.71
C THR A 2 -12.86 5.78 10.21
N GLN A 3 -13.51 4.76 10.78
CA GLN A 3 -13.36 3.37 10.29
C GLN A 3 -13.71 3.22 8.80
N GLU A 4 -14.73 3.93 8.32
CA GLU A 4 -15.09 3.97 6.90
C GLU A 4 -13.95 4.56 6.05
N GLN A 5 -13.35 5.66 6.49
CA GLN A 5 -12.19 6.26 5.80
C GLN A 5 -10.98 5.30 5.80
N VAL A 6 -10.74 4.56 6.88
CA VAL A 6 -9.65 3.57 6.95
C VAL A 6 -9.93 2.38 6.03
N THR A 7 -11.19 1.96 5.91
CA THR A 7 -11.60 0.90 5.00
C THR A 7 -11.36 1.28 3.55
N GLU A 8 -11.75 2.51 3.17
CA GLU A 8 -11.49 3.03 1.83
C GLU A 8 -9.98 3.13 1.55
N PHE A 9 -9.20 3.62 2.52
CA PHE A 9 -7.74 3.67 2.40
C PHE A 9 -7.14 2.28 2.18
N PHE A 10 -7.61 1.26 2.90
CA PHE A 10 -7.17 -0.13 2.69
C PHE A 10 -7.47 -0.60 1.26
N HIS A 11 -8.66 -0.33 0.72
CA HIS A 11 -9.00 -0.69 -0.65
C HIS A 11 -8.13 0.02 -1.69
N GLN A 12 -7.78 1.28 -1.45
CA GLN A 12 -6.84 2.01 -2.31
C GLN A 12 -5.45 1.38 -2.27
N GLN A 13 -4.96 0.98 -1.09
CA GLN A 13 -3.70 0.25 -0.96
C GLN A 13 -3.72 -1.08 -1.73
N LEU A 14 -4.84 -1.83 -1.71
CA LEU A 14 -4.99 -3.04 -2.53
C LEU A 14 -4.91 -2.76 -4.04
N GLY A 15 -5.50 -1.64 -4.48
CA GLY A 15 -5.41 -1.19 -5.88
C GLY A 15 -3.96 -0.87 -6.27
N THR A 16 -3.24 -0.16 -5.41
CA THR A 16 -1.82 0.14 -5.60
C THR A 16 -0.98 -1.14 -5.59
N ASN A 17 -1.25 -2.10 -4.70
CA ASN A 17 -0.57 -3.40 -4.65
C ASN A 17 -0.70 -4.15 -5.97
N ALA A 18 -1.93 -4.29 -6.49
CA ALA A 18 -2.18 -4.95 -7.77
C ALA A 18 -1.47 -4.24 -8.94
N CYS A 19 -1.37 -2.91 -8.91
CA CYS A 19 -0.62 -2.15 -9.92
C CYS A 19 0.88 -2.47 -9.85
N LEU A 20 1.46 -2.49 -8.65
CA LEU A 20 2.88 -2.79 -8.46
C LEU A 20 3.22 -4.22 -8.89
N GLU A 21 2.36 -5.19 -8.57
CA GLU A 21 2.50 -6.58 -9.03
C GLU A 21 2.46 -6.67 -10.57
N ALA A 22 1.56 -5.91 -11.22
CA ALA A 22 1.48 -5.85 -12.68
C ALA A 22 2.72 -5.21 -13.32
N GLU A 23 3.37 -4.27 -12.63
CA GLU A 23 4.67 -3.68 -13.01
C GLU A 23 5.86 -4.63 -12.75
N GLY A 24 5.61 -5.81 -12.17
CA GLY A 24 6.60 -6.86 -11.95
C GLY A 24 7.29 -6.79 -10.60
N TYR A 25 6.80 -5.99 -9.65
CA TYR A 25 7.31 -5.97 -8.29
C TYR A 25 6.76 -7.15 -7.47
N THR A 26 7.60 -7.69 -6.58
CA THR A 26 7.15 -8.63 -5.55
C THR A 26 6.79 -7.85 -4.31
N ILE A 27 5.52 -7.85 -3.95
CA ILE A 27 4.97 -7.14 -2.78
C ILE A 27 4.53 -8.16 -1.73
N ASP A 28 4.60 -7.79 -0.46
CA ASP A 28 4.10 -8.63 0.63
C ASP A 28 2.58 -8.69 0.61
N ASP A 29 2.03 -9.88 0.90
CA ASP A 29 0.59 -10.10 0.98
C ASP A 29 -0.06 -9.12 1.99
N PRO A 30 -1.21 -8.50 1.64
CA PRO A 30 -1.92 -7.63 2.55
C PRO A 30 -2.49 -8.40 3.75
N PRO A 31 -2.59 -7.77 4.93
CA PRO A 31 -3.34 -8.33 6.05
C PRO A 31 -4.84 -8.36 5.75
N SER A 32 -5.63 -8.95 6.63
CA SER A 32 -7.09 -8.80 6.57
C SER A 32 -7.51 -7.35 6.84
N LEU A 33 -8.70 -6.95 6.36
CA LEU A 33 -9.25 -5.62 6.61
C LEU A 33 -9.38 -5.32 8.12
N ASP A 34 -9.86 -6.29 8.91
CA ASP A 34 -10.01 -6.12 10.36
C ASP A 34 -8.65 -5.89 11.04
N THR A 35 -7.63 -6.67 10.68
CA THR A 35 -6.27 -6.48 11.20
C THR A 35 -5.70 -5.13 10.79
N PHE A 36 -5.94 -4.68 9.56
CA PHE A 36 -5.51 -3.37 9.11
C PHE A 36 -6.17 -2.23 9.89
N ILE A 37 -7.49 -2.28 10.07
CA ILE A 37 -8.25 -1.29 10.84
C ILE A 37 -7.76 -1.25 12.29
N ASP A 38 -7.58 -2.41 12.92
CA ASP A 38 -7.10 -2.50 14.31
C ASP A 38 -5.71 -1.90 14.47
N SER A 39 -4.76 -2.22 13.58
CA SER A 39 -3.41 -1.62 13.59
C SER A 39 -3.47 -0.10 13.39
N TYR A 40 -4.26 0.37 12.42
CA TYR A 40 -4.42 1.79 12.14
C TYR A 40 -4.99 2.56 13.33
N MET A 41 -6.05 2.03 13.95
CA MET A 41 -6.78 2.70 15.03
C MET A 41 -6.03 2.64 16.37
N SER A 42 -5.20 1.62 16.57
CA SER A 42 -4.33 1.48 17.74
C SER A 42 -3.02 2.26 17.63
N GLY A 43 -2.72 2.84 16.46
CA GLY A 43 -1.48 3.57 16.20
C GLY A 43 -0.25 2.67 16.07
N GLN A 44 -0.44 1.40 15.70
CA GLN A 44 0.63 0.47 15.36
C GLN A 44 1.10 0.69 13.91
N ASP A 45 2.24 0.08 13.56
CA ASP A 45 2.69 0.04 12.18
C ASP A 45 1.64 -0.66 11.31
N ILE A 46 1.35 -0.04 10.16
CA ILE A 46 0.38 -0.54 9.18
C ILE A 46 1.11 -1.07 7.95
N TRP A 47 0.48 -2.03 7.29
CA TRP A 47 0.91 -2.47 5.97
C TRP A 47 0.69 -1.35 4.95
N LEU A 48 1.58 -1.22 3.97
CA LEU A 48 1.47 -0.27 2.86
C LEU A 48 1.95 -0.97 1.60
N ALA A 49 1.29 -0.77 0.47
CA ALA A 49 1.65 -1.43 -0.79
C ALA A 49 3.09 -1.14 -1.22
N TYR A 50 3.57 0.09 -0.96
CA TYR A 50 4.95 0.50 -1.23
C TYR A 50 5.96 0.10 -0.15
N GLY A 51 5.49 -0.43 0.99
CA GLY A 51 6.31 -0.67 2.18
C GLY A 51 7.35 -1.79 2.03
N SER A 52 7.09 -2.77 1.15
CA SER A 52 7.98 -3.92 0.92
C SER A 52 8.84 -3.77 -0.33
N LEU A 53 8.75 -2.65 -1.05
CA LEU A 53 9.55 -2.43 -2.24
C LEU A 53 11.04 -2.33 -1.90
N PRO A 54 11.93 -2.87 -2.77
CA PRO A 54 13.35 -2.66 -2.62
C PRO A 54 13.69 -1.17 -2.78
N VAL A 55 14.90 -0.79 -2.36
CA VAL A 55 15.40 0.57 -2.61
C VAL A 55 15.51 0.79 -4.12
N LEU A 56 14.62 1.62 -4.65
CA LEU A 56 14.58 1.99 -6.06
C LEU A 56 15.56 3.14 -6.35
N SER A 57 16.04 3.20 -7.58
CA SER A 57 16.74 4.41 -8.06
C SER A 57 15.76 5.59 -8.08
N GLN A 58 16.27 6.81 -8.02
CA GLN A 58 15.41 8.01 -8.10
C GLN A 58 14.56 8.04 -9.37
N GLN A 59 15.13 7.64 -10.51
CA GLN A 59 14.41 7.58 -11.78
C GLN A 59 13.26 6.57 -11.73
N GLU A 60 13.53 5.38 -11.19
CA GLU A 60 12.53 4.33 -11.07
C GLU A 60 11.43 4.69 -10.07
N TRP A 61 11.81 5.34 -8.96
CA TRP A 61 10.86 5.89 -7.99
C TRP A 61 9.90 6.89 -8.65
N TYR A 62 10.38 7.84 -9.45
CA TYR A 62 9.49 8.77 -10.15
C TYR A 62 8.60 8.06 -11.18
N ARG A 63 9.18 7.14 -11.96
CA ARG A 63 8.41 6.36 -12.94
C ARG A 63 7.26 5.61 -12.28
N ILE A 64 7.54 4.88 -11.19
CA ILE A 64 6.53 4.03 -10.56
C ILE A 64 5.47 4.86 -9.83
N GLN A 65 5.81 6.03 -9.27
CA GLN A 65 4.82 6.94 -8.68
C GLN A 65 3.86 7.53 -9.73
N GLU A 66 4.30 7.70 -10.99
CA GLU A 66 3.43 8.13 -12.09
C GLU A 66 2.52 6.99 -12.58
N VAL A 67 3.02 5.75 -12.60
CA VAL A 67 2.29 4.58 -13.09
C VAL A 67 1.32 4.00 -12.04
N CYS A 68 1.80 3.86 -10.80
CA CYS A 68 1.05 3.34 -9.66
C CYS A 68 1.05 4.36 -8.51
N PRO A 69 0.26 5.46 -8.61
CA PRO A 69 0.23 6.48 -7.58
C PRO A 69 -0.08 5.91 -6.19
N GLN A 70 0.61 6.43 -5.18
CA GLN A 70 0.27 6.12 -3.78
C GLN A 70 -1.07 6.77 -3.41
N PRO A 71 -1.91 6.11 -2.60
CA PRO A 71 -3.17 6.65 -2.10
C PRO A 71 -3.01 7.88 -1.20
#